data_AF-A0A316NJV2-F1
#
_entry.id   AF-A0A316NJV2-F1
#
_cell.length_a   1.000
_cell.length_b   1.000
_cell.length_c   1.000
_cell.angle_alpha   90.00
_cell.angle_beta   90.00
_cell.angle_gamma   90.00
#
_symmetry.space_group_name_H-M   'P 1'
#
loop_
_entity.id
_entity.type
_entity.pdbx_description
1 polymer ?
#
loop_
_entity_poly.entity_id
_entity_poly.type
_entity_poly.pdbx_seq_one_letter_code
_entity_poly.pdbx_strand_id
1 'polypeptide(L)'
;MVYSIQNNAAYINGSKGIYDGKINDNSVRYGRNAAANHFEYLEKLSGKKAKNTDSFKFSDKNYGNLLKTKLVEASSEKLIKETDNFLKSLPPLDFEYQYMPDSTNGKNIDKMALLGAAFEEMGKKLSIPVQELTQKLKTSFKNADASAFDINKDGKVDNAEYSTSILVSDMLSKGEELEASKIDGKINNNGLYKILQYTNAKNLAAASKNLADIYNAYNLGEAQKAFEANTNNLLDIEA
;
A
#
# COMPACT_ATOMS: atom_id res chain seq x y z
N MET A 1 -11.77 -11.82 -17.98
CA MET A 1 -12.22 -11.63 -16.58
C MET A 1 -10.98 -11.64 -15.70
N VAL A 2 -10.71 -10.49 -15.07
CA VAL A 2 -9.40 -10.13 -14.49
C VAL A 2 -9.31 -10.48 -12.99
N TYR A 3 -10.46 -10.58 -12.33
CA TYR A 3 -10.66 -11.09 -10.97
C TYR A 3 -11.96 -11.89 -10.94
N SER A 4 -12.13 -12.81 -9.98
CA SER A 4 -13.36 -13.60 -9.81
C SER A 4 -14.11 -13.19 -8.57
N ILE A 5 -15.44 -13.15 -8.63
CA ILE A 5 -16.28 -12.88 -7.46
C ILE A 5 -16.97 -14.19 -7.05
N GLN A 6 -16.79 -14.61 -5.81
CA GLN A 6 -17.46 -15.78 -5.21
C GLN A 6 -17.83 -15.45 -3.77
N ASN A 7 -19.05 -15.80 -3.33
CA ASN A 7 -19.52 -15.57 -1.95
C ASN A 7 -19.34 -14.13 -1.44
N ASN A 8 -19.65 -13.13 -2.27
CA ASN A 8 -19.42 -11.70 -1.98
C ASN A 8 -17.96 -11.31 -1.72
N ALA A 9 -17.00 -12.18 -2.08
CA ALA A 9 -15.58 -11.88 -2.04
C ALA A 9 -14.99 -11.79 -3.45
N ALA A 10 -14.18 -10.77 -3.71
CA ALA A 10 -13.39 -10.67 -4.93
C ALA A 10 -12.00 -11.31 -4.74
N TYR A 11 -11.62 -12.20 -5.63
CA TYR A 11 -10.30 -12.83 -5.66
C TYR A 11 -9.54 -12.24 -6.84
N ILE A 12 -8.48 -11.50 -6.51
CA ILE A 12 -7.69 -10.69 -7.42
C ILE A 12 -6.28 -11.24 -7.42
N ASN A 13 -5.80 -11.73 -8.57
CA ASN A 13 -4.47 -12.32 -8.67
C ASN A 13 -3.78 -11.96 -9.99
N GLY A 14 -2.48 -12.25 -10.08
CA GLY A 14 -1.63 -11.90 -11.21
C GLY A 14 -1.67 -12.87 -12.41
N SER A 15 -2.51 -13.91 -12.36
CA SER A 15 -2.53 -14.97 -13.39
C SER A 15 -3.02 -14.49 -14.76
N LYS A 16 -3.78 -13.40 -14.78
CA LYS A 16 -4.33 -12.75 -15.96
C LYS A 16 -4.02 -11.26 -15.87
N GLY A 17 -3.69 -10.62 -16.98
CA GLY A 17 -3.36 -9.20 -17.01
C GLY A 17 -2.70 -8.80 -18.32
N ILE A 18 -1.94 -7.71 -18.32
CA ILE A 18 -1.27 -7.21 -19.52
C ILE A 18 -0.12 -8.16 -19.86
N TYR A 19 -0.28 -8.90 -20.96
CA TYR A 19 0.77 -9.72 -21.55
C TYR A 19 1.31 -9.00 -22.77
N ASP A 20 2.21 -8.05 -22.54
CA ASP A 20 2.87 -7.29 -23.60
C ASP A 20 4.08 -8.02 -24.19
N GLY A 21 4.46 -9.17 -23.61
CA GLY A 21 5.63 -9.95 -24.00
C GLY A 21 6.96 -9.25 -23.69
N LYS A 22 6.93 -8.12 -22.99
CA LYS A 22 8.09 -7.29 -22.69
C LYS A 22 8.75 -7.71 -21.38
N ILE A 23 7.95 -8.03 -20.37
CA ILE A 23 8.44 -8.54 -19.09
C ILE A 23 8.75 -10.03 -19.20
N ASN A 24 10.04 -10.35 -19.16
CA ASN A 24 10.54 -11.73 -19.29
C ASN A 24 10.47 -12.52 -17.97
N ASP A 25 10.50 -11.84 -16.83
CA ASP A 25 10.38 -12.47 -15.52
C ASP A 25 8.89 -12.70 -15.19
N ASN A 26 8.50 -13.97 -15.06
CA ASN A 26 7.11 -14.36 -14.79
C ASN A 26 6.61 -13.85 -13.44
N SER A 27 7.49 -13.75 -12.44
CA SER A 27 7.14 -13.27 -11.10
C SER A 27 6.90 -11.77 -11.10
N VAL A 28 7.78 -10.99 -11.75
CA VAL A 28 7.55 -9.54 -11.94
C VAL A 28 6.22 -9.29 -12.63
N ARG A 29 5.96 -10.03 -13.72
CA ARG A 29 4.69 -9.92 -14.47
C ARG A 29 3.49 -10.26 -13.59
N TYR A 30 3.59 -11.30 -12.76
CA TYR A 30 2.52 -11.69 -11.85
C TYR A 30 2.19 -10.56 -10.86
N GLY A 31 3.19 -10.05 -10.15
CA GLY A 31 2.99 -8.99 -9.16
C GLY A 31 2.39 -7.72 -9.76
N ARG A 32 2.92 -7.28 -10.91
CA ARG A 32 2.39 -6.11 -11.65
C ARG A 32 0.95 -6.32 -12.09
N ASN A 33 0.63 -7.49 -12.65
CA ASN A 33 -0.74 -7.80 -13.03
C ASN A 33 -1.67 -7.79 -11.82
N ALA A 34 -1.26 -8.39 -10.70
CA ALA A 34 -2.08 -8.44 -9.51
C ALA A 34 -2.45 -7.02 -9.01
N ALA A 35 -1.47 -6.12 -8.93
CA ALA A 35 -1.67 -4.73 -8.52
C ALA A 35 -2.57 -3.95 -9.49
N ALA A 36 -2.33 -4.07 -10.81
CA ALA A 36 -3.16 -3.43 -11.83
C ALA A 36 -4.62 -3.92 -11.74
N ASN A 37 -4.81 -5.22 -11.58
CA ASN A 37 -6.13 -5.85 -11.42
C ASN A 37 -6.85 -5.35 -10.16
N HIS A 38 -6.10 -5.12 -9.08
CA HIS A 38 -6.62 -4.55 -7.84
C HIS A 38 -7.10 -3.12 -8.03
N PHE A 39 -6.35 -2.26 -8.72
CA PHE A 39 -6.81 -0.90 -9.02
C PHE A 39 -8.03 -0.87 -9.94
N GLU A 40 -8.07 -1.72 -10.97
CA GLU A 40 -9.24 -1.82 -11.86
C GLU A 40 -10.49 -2.25 -11.06
N TYR A 41 -10.34 -3.16 -10.11
CA TYR A 41 -11.42 -3.56 -9.20
C TYR A 41 -11.91 -2.38 -8.35
N LEU A 42 -11.00 -1.65 -7.68
CA LEU A 42 -11.35 -0.48 -6.87
C LEU A 42 -12.05 0.61 -7.69
N GLU A 43 -11.59 0.86 -8.92
CA GLU A 43 -12.20 1.83 -9.83
C GLU A 43 -13.65 1.43 -10.16
N LYS A 44 -13.89 0.17 -10.51
CA LYS A 44 -15.23 -0.35 -10.82
C LYS A 44 -16.18 -0.32 -9.62
N LEU A 45 -15.68 -0.55 -8.40
CA LEU A 45 -16.46 -0.43 -7.17
C LEU A 45 -16.85 1.01 -6.84
N SER A 46 -15.96 1.97 -7.14
CA SER A 46 -16.21 3.38 -6.87
C SER A 46 -17.31 4.01 -7.75
N GLY A 47 -17.90 3.25 -8.68
CA GLY A 47 -19.19 3.54 -9.31
C GLY A 47 -19.35 4.97 -9.83
N LYS A 48 -18.49 5.41 -10.76
CA LYS A 48 -18.41 6.79 -11.29
C LYS A 48 -18.01 7.82 -10.23
N LYS A 49 -16.83 8.44 -10.37
CA LYS A 49 -16.63 9.79 -9.79
C LYS A 49 -17.80 10.67 -10.25
N ALA A 50 -18.56 11.22 -9.31
CA ALA A 50 -19.37 12.39 -9.59
C ALA A 50 -18.43 13.43 -10.22
N LYS A 51 -18.72 13.86 -11.45
CA LYS A 51 -18.21 15.14 -11.94
C LYS A 51 -18.77 16.19 -10.98
N ASN A 52 -17.96 16.67 -10.05
CA ASN A 52 -17.93 18.10 -9.74
C ASN A 52 -16.65 18.48 -9.01
N THR A 53 -15.92 19.33 -9.71
CA THR A 53 -15.19 20.48 -9.19
C THR A 53 -16.03 21.22 -8.14
N ASP A 54 -15.54 21.36 -6.92
CA ASP A 54 -15.90 22.51 -6.08
C ASP A 54 -14.76 22.87 -5.13
N SER A 55 -14.20 24.06 -5.36
CA SER A 55 -13.18 24.71 -4.54
C SER A 55 -13.77 25.10 -3.18
N PHE A 56 -13.14 24.69 -2.07
CA PHE A 56 -13.51 25.17 -0.73
C PHE A 56 -12.63 26.36 -0.30
N LYS A 57 -13.27 27.45 0.17
CA LYS A 57 -12.60 28.69 0.61
C LYS A 57 -12.31 28.69 2.10
N PHE A 58 -11.09 29.12 2.43
CA PHE A 58 -10.53 29.24 3.78
C PHE A 58 -10.98 30.56 4.43
N SER A 59 -12.10 30.57 5.15
CA SER A 59 -12.38 31.65 6.11
C SER A 59 -13.42 31.22 7.13
N ASP A 60 -13.00 30.64 8.25
CA ASP A 60 -13.73 30.80 9.50
C ASP A 60 -12.78 30.77 10.72
N LYS A 61 -12.87 31.81 11.53
CA LYS A 61 -11.76 32.40 12.31
C LYS A 61 -11.58 31.89 13.75
N ASN A 62 -12.18 30.77 14.17
CA ASN A 62 -12.20 30.41 15.60
C ASN A 62 -11.79 28.96 15.92
N TYR A 63 -10.73 28.45 15.30
CA TYR A 63 -10.20 27.10 15.61
C TYR A 63 -9.05 27.10 16.64
N GLY A 64 -8.60 28.26 17.14
CA GLY A 64 -7.38 28.37 17.95
C GLY A 64 -7.48 27.85 19.40
N ASN A 65 -8.63 27.98 20.05
CA ASN A 65 -8.73 27.79 21.51
C ASN A 65 -9.40 26.49 21.99
N LEU A 66 -9.91 25.65 21.10
CA LEU A 66 -10.38 24.29 21.46
C LEU A 66 -9.26 23.23 21.36
N LEU A 67 -8.14 23.59 20.73
CA LEU A 67 -7.05 22.69 20.33
C LEU A 67 -6.03 22.41 21.44
N LYS A 68 -5.88 23.30 22.44
CA LYS A 68 -4.89 23.13 23.51
C LYS A 68 -5.29 22.13 24.59
N THR A 69 -6.59 21.96 24.86
CA THR A 69 -7.05 21.13 25.98
C THR A 69 -7.38 19.69 25.59
N LYS A 70 -7.60 19.38 24.30
CA LYS A 70 -7.92 18.02 23.82
C LYS A 70 -6.73 17.23 23.26
N LEU A 71 -5.55 17.83 23.19
CA LEU A 71 -4.37 17.17 22.63
C LEU A 71 -3.76 16.12 23.58
N VAL A 72 -4.00 16.27 24.89
CA VAL A 72 -3.46 15.38 25.93
C VAL A 72 -4.30 14.09 26.10
N GLU A 73 -5.55 14.07 25.65
CA GLU A 73 -6.45 12.91 25.77
C GLU A 73 -6.54 12.07 24.48
N ALA A 74 -5.82 12.43 23.42
CA ALA A 74 -5.97 11.86 22.08
C ALA A 74 -4.86 10.85 21.70
N SER A 75 -4.32 10.13 22.67
CA SER A 75 -3.58 8.89 22.43
C SER A 75 -4.54 7.71 22.31
N SER A 76 -4.40 6.98 21.21
CA SER A 76 -4.97 5.65 20.94
C SER A 76 -6.44 5.59 20.45
N GLU A 77 -7.46 5.80 21.26
CA GLU A 77 -8.79 5.21 20.92
C GLU A 77 -9.62 5.99 19.90
N LYS A 78 -9.59 7.32 19.95
CA LYS A 78 -10.43 8.15 19.06
C LYS A 78 -9.99 8.07 17.59
N LEU A 79 -8.68 8.02 17.37
CA LEU A 79 -8.09 7.93 16.04
C LEU A 79 -8.33 6.55 15.43
N ILE A 80 -8.22 5.48 16.23
CA ILE A 80 -8.63 4.12 15.85
C ILE A 80 -10.12 4.12 15.46
N LYS A 81 -10.99 4.73 16.28
CA LYS A 81 -12.44 4.74 16.04
C LYS A 81 -12.87 5.58 14.83
N GLU A 82 -12.19 6.71 14.57
CA GLU A 82 -12.44 7.55 13.39
C GLU A 82 -11.94 6.88 12.10
N THR A 83 -10.78 6.21 12.15
CA THR A 83 -10.31 5.34 11.08
C THR A 83 -11.29 4.18 10.85
N ASP A 84 -11.70 3.47 11.89
CA ASP A 84 -12.67 2.36 11.79
C ASP A 84 -14.02 2.80 11.20
N ASN A 85 -14.52 3.97 11.56
CA ASN A 85 -15.80 4.47 11.05
C ASN A 85 -15.71 4.90 9.58
N PHE A 86 -14.61 5.52 9.17
CA PHE A 86 -14.35 5.83 7.76
C PHE A 86 -14.18 4.55 6.94
N LEU A 87 -13.44 3.57 7.45
CA LEU A 87 -13.22 2.29 6.78
C LEU A 87 -14.50 1.46 6.65
N LYS A 88 -15.39 1.47 7.65
CA LYS A 88 -16.73 0.85 7.59
C LYS A 88 -17.69 1.56 6.63
N SER A 89 -17.38 2.79 6.21
CA SER A 89 -18.17 3.54 5.24
C SER A 89 -17.77 3.27 3.79
N LEU A 90 -16.66 2.55 3.56
CA LEU A 90 -16.27 2.05 2.24
C LEU A 90 -17.21 0.89 1.85
N PRO A 91 -17.54 0.73 0.54
CA PRO A 91 -18.48 -0.29 0.10
C PRO A 91 -18.04 -1.70 0.54
N PRO A 92 -18.97 -2.56 0.99
CA PRO A 92 -18.63 -3.88 1.51
C PRO A 92 -18.46 -4.84 0.36
N LEU A 93 -17.22 -5.16 0.00
CA LEU A 93 -16.87 -6.45 -0.59
C LEU A 93 -15.51 -6.83 -0.03
N ASP A 94 -15.47 -7.94 0.70
CA ASP A 94 -14.21 -8.57 1.07
C ASP A 94 -13.43 -8.87 -0.21
N PHE A 95 -12.14 -8.60 -0.23
CA PHE A 95 -11.31 -9.09 -1.32
C PHE A 95 -10.02 -9.68 -0.80
N GLU A 96 -9.46 -10.55 -1.65
CA GLU A 96 -8.14 -11.12 -1.50
C GLU A 96 -7.31 -10.68 -2.70
N TYR A 97 -6.29 -9.87 -2.43
CA TYR A 97 -5.30 -9.41 -3.38
C TYR A 97 -4.03 -10.24 -3.24
N GLN A 98 -3.79 -11.09 -4.24
CA GLN A 98 -2.65 -12.00 -4.26
C GLN A 98 -1.52 -11.43 -5.12
N TYR A 99 -0.46 -10.93 -4.49
CA TYR A 99 0.69 -10.32 -5.15
C TYR A 99 1.81 -11.32 -5.50
N MET A 100 1.78 -12.55 -4.94
CA MET A 100 2.73 -13.63 -5.25
C MET A 100 2.02 -14.88 -5.80
N PRO A 101 2.65 -15.67 -6.69
CA PRO A 101 2.11 -16.96 -7.12
C PRO A 101 1.90 -17.93 -5.94
N ASP A 102 0.80 -18.70 -5.98
CA ASP A 102 0.40 -19.71 -4.96
C ASP A 102 1.48 -20.79 -4.69
N SER A 103 2.51 -20.91 -5.54
CA SER A 103 3.65 -21.82 -5.31
C SER A 103 4.49 -21.48 -4.07
N THR A 104 4.20 -20.35 -3.42
CA THR A 104 5.10 -19.70 -2.47
C THR A 104 4.42 -19.64 -1.11
N ASN A 105 4.40 -20.76 -0.37
CA ASN A 105 3.80 -20.88 0.98
C ASN A 105 4.58 -20.08 2.05
N GLY A 106 4.78 -18.78 1.86
CA GLY A 106 5.32 -17.83 2.84
C GLY A 106 6.80 -17.94 3.19
N LYS A 107 7.40 -19.11 3.04
CA LYS A 107 8.77 -19.39 3.51
C LYS A 107 9.86 -18.77 2.63
N ASN A 108 9.55 -18.49 1.37
CA ASN A 108 10.50 -17.92 0.41
C ASN A 108 9.81 -16.81 -0.37
N ILE A 109 9.68 -15.61 0.22
CA ILE A 109 9.05 -14.46 -0.44
C ILE A 109 9.61 -14.28 -1.85
N ASP A 110 8.71 -14.23 -2.83
CA ASP A 110 9.07 -13.90 -4.20
C ASP A 110 9.26 -12.39 -4.32
N LYS A 111 10.51 -11.96 -4.12
CA LYS A 111 10.86 -10.53 -4.09
C LYS A 111 10.62 -9.85 -5.44
N MET A 112 10.69 -10.59 -6.54
CA MET A 112 10.45 -10.03 -7.88
C MET A 112 8.96 -9.76 -8.10
N ALA A 113 8.10 -10.68 -7.66
CA ALA A 113 6.66 -10.43 -7.63
C ALA A 113 6.30 -9.27 -6.69
N LEU A 114 6.88 -9.23 -5.49
CA LEU A 114 6.69 -8.16 -4.52
C LEU A 114 7.11 -6.77 -5.08
N LEU A 115 8.30 -6.66 -5.66
CA LEU A 115 8.79 -5.41 -6.25
C LEU A 115 8.01 -5.03 -7.51
N GLY A 116 7.53 -6.01 -8.27
CA GLY A 116 6.61 -5.77 -9.38
C GLY A 116 5.28 -5.17 -8.91
N ALA A 117 4.68 -5.73 -7.86
CA ALA A 117 3.46 -5.19 -7.26
C ALA A 117 3.67 -3.75 -6.76
N ALA A 118 4.73 -3.50 -5.99
CA ALA A 118 5.07 -2.17 -5.50
C ALA A 118 5.28 -1.16 -6.64
N PHE A 119 5.98 -1.55 -7.72
CA PHE A 119 6.22 -0.68 -8.88
C PHE A 119 4.91 -0.23 -9.52
N GLU A 120 3.96 -1.15 -9.69
CA GLU A 120 2.64 -0.84 -10.25
C GLU A 120 1.81 0.01 -9.27
N GLU A 121 1.84 -0.29 -7.96
CA GLU A 121 1.16 0.47 -6.91
C GLU A 121 1.64 1.92 -6.77
N MET A 122 2.94 2.14 -7.02
CA MET A 122 3.56 3.46 -7.07
C MET A 122 3.28 4.21 -8.38
N GLY A 123 2.47 3.65 -9.28
CA GLY A 123 2.17 4.25 -10.57
C GLY A 123 3.34 4.18 -11.54
N LYS A 124 4.05 3.05 -11.54
CA LYS A 124 5.19 2.74 -12.42
C LYS A 124 6.36 3.70 -12.24
N LYS A 125 6.62 4.09 -11.00
CA LYS A 125 7.73 4.96 -10.59
C LYS A 125 8.70 4.17 -9.72
N LEU A 126 10.00 4.41 -9.91
CA LEU A 126 11.05 3.83 -9.06
C LEU A 126 11.13 4.48 -7.68
N SER A 127 10.70 5.75 -7.58
CA SER A 127 10.58 6.45 -6.31
C SER A 127 9.53 7.55 -6.38
N ILE A 128 8.99 7.91 -5.23
CA ILE A 128 8.06 9.02 -5.05
C ILE A 128 8.58 9.91 -3.93
N PRO A 129 8.64 11.25 -4.08
CA PRO A 129 8.97 12.13 -2.97
C PRO A 129 8.02 11.90 -1.78
N VAL A 130 8.55 11.85 -0.55
CA VAL A 130 7.75 11.66 0.68
C VAL A 130 6.59 12.65 0.77
N GLN A 131 6.85 13.90 0.36
CA GLN A 131 5.83 14.96 0.35
C GLN A 131 4.70 14.67 -0.64
N GLU A 132 5.01 14.15 -1.84
CA GLU A 132 4.01 13.76 -2.84
C GLU A 132 3.14 12.61 -2.30
N LEU A 133 3.76 11.57 -1.75
CA LEU A 133 3.05 10.43 -1.18
C LEU A 133 2.17 10.84 0.01
N THR A 134 2.71 11.67 0.91
CA THR A 134 1.96 12.24 2.04
C THR A 134 0.74 13.02 1.56
N GLN A 135 0.89 13.87 0.54
CA GLN A 135 -0.21 14.67 0.03
C GLN A 135 -1.31 13.79 -0.61
N LYS A 136 -0.94 12.73 -1.33
CA LYS A 136 -1.89 11.74 -1.85
C LYS A 136 -2.66 11.07 -0.71
N LEU A 137 -1.97 10.57 0.31
CA LEU A 137 -2.59 9.92 1.46
C LEU A 137 -3.51 10.87 2.24
N LYS A 138 -3.15 12.16 2.36
CA LYS A 138 -3.99 13.18 3.02
C LYS A 138 -5.34 13.43 2.36
N THR A 139 -5.52 13.04 1.09
CA THR A 139 -6.85 13.10 0.44
C THR A 139 -7.86 12.15 1.08
N SER A 140 -7.40 11.06 1.69
CA SER A 140 -8.24 10.06 2.37
C SER A 140 -7.99 9.99 3.89
N PHE A 141 -6.80 10.37 4.36
CA PHE A 141 -6.40 10.28 5.76
C PHE A 141 -5.70 11.56 6.25
N LYS A 142 -6.46 12.44 6.92
CA LYS A 142 -6.03 13.81 7.27
C LYS A 142 -4.70 13.92 8.03
N ASN A 143 -4.39 12.94 8.88
CA ASN A 143 -3.16 12.90 9.68
C ASN A 143 -2.05 12.04 9.05
N ALA A 144 -2.16 11.72 7.75
CA ALA A 144 -1.16 10.97 7.04
C ALA A 144 0.19 11.71 7.00
N ASP A 145 1.26 10.94 7.15
CA ASP A 145 2.66 11.29 7.00
C ASP A 145 3.37 10.04 6.50
N ALA A 146 3.92 10.12 5.28
CA ALA A 146 4.59 9.00 4.63
C ALA A 146 6.06 8.86 5.06
N SER A 147 6.57 9.71 5.95
CA SER A 147 7.99 9.73 6.33
C SER A 147 8.47 8.44 6.97
N ALA A 148 7.57 7.62 7.53
CA ALA A 148 7.95 6.31 8.07
C ALA A 148 8.38 5.31 6.98
N PHE A 149 7.94 5.50 5.74
CA PHE A 149 8.32 4.67 4.61
C PHE A 149 9.68 5.06 4.02
N ASP A 150 10.17 6.28 4.28
CA ASP A 150 11.52 6.72 3.88
C ASP A 150 12.54 6.19 4.89
N ILE A 151 12.96 4.95 4.67
CA ILE A 151 13.81 4.18 5.57
C ILE A 151 15.24 4.72 5.53
N ASN A 152 15.72 5.07 4.34
CA ASN A 152 17.08 5.57 4.13
C ASN A 152 17.22 7.09 4.40
N LYS A 153 16.11 7.81 4.56
CA LYS A 153 16.01 9.25 4.87
C LYS A 153 16.52 10.16 3.75
N ASP A 154 16.32 9.78 2.50
CA ASP A 154 16.71 10.58 1.32
C ASP A 154 15.60 11.55 0.85
N GLY A 155 14.45 11.55 1.53
CA GLY A 155 13.29 12.39 1.20
C GLY A 155 12.38 11.78 0.12
N LYS A 156 12.63 10.53 -0.28
CA LYS A 156 11.82 9.76 -1.23
C LYS A 156 11.46 8.42 -0.61
N VAL A 157 10.47 7.78 -1.21
CA VAL A 157 10.11 6.40 -0.94
C VAL A 157 10.39 5.65 -2.22
N ASP A 158 11.38 4.76 -2.19
CA ASP A 158 11.73 3.88 -3.32
C ASP A 158 10.88 2.61 -3.36
N ASN A 159 11.09 1.80 -4.40
CA ASN A 159 10.31 0.59 -4.63
C ASN A 159 10.51 -0.46 -3.53
N ALA A 160 11.73 -0.63 -3.00
CA ALA A 160 11.99 -1.55 -1.89
C ALA A 160 11.33 -1.06 -0.59
N GLU A 161 11.43 0.22 -0.31
CA GLU A 161 10.80 0.87 0.83
C GLU A 161 9.28 0.73 0.79
N TYR A 162 8.66 1.03 -0.35
CA TYR A 162 7.22 0.84 -0.52
C TYR A 162 6.83 -0.63 -0.45
N SER A 163 7.62 -1.54 -1.01
CA SER A 163 7.34 -2.98 -0.95
C SER A 163 7.34 -3.53 0.48
N THR A 164 8.05 -2.88 1.41
CA THR A 164 7.98 -3.19 2.84
C THR A 164 6.56 -3.00 3.37
N SER A 165 5.82 -2.00 2.89
CA SER A 165 4.43 -1.75 3.28
C SER A 165 3.47 -2.86 2.79
N ILE A 166 3.76 -3.47 1.64
CA ILE A 166 3.02 -4.63 1.11
C ILE A 166 3.23 -5.84 2.02
N LEU A 167 4.47 -6.12 2.44
CA LEU A 167 4.77 -7.20 3.38
C LEU A 167 4.11 -7.00 4.75
N VAL A 168 4.14 -5.77 5.27
CA VAL A 168 3.45 -5.45 6.52
C VAL A 168 1.94 -5.64 6.37
N SER A 169 1.36 -5.24 5.23
CA SER A 169 -0.06 -5.46 4.94
C SER A 169 -0.41 -6.95 4.92
N ASP A 170 0.43 -7.79 4.32
CA ASP A 170 0.27 -9.26 4.29
C ASP A 170 0.29 -9.85 5.70
N MET A 171 1.31 -9.52 6.52
CA MET A 171 1.39 -9.95 7.91
C MET A 171 0.12 -9.56 8.69
N LEU A 172 -0.31 -8.30 8.55
CA LEU A 172 -1.47 -7.75 9.25
C LEU A 172 -2.81 -8.27 8.71
N SER A 173 -2.84 -8.86 7.51
CA SER A 173 -4.01 -9.58 7.00
C SER A 173 -4.32 -10.83 7.81
N LYS A 174 -3.34 -11.41 8.51
CA LYS A 174 -3.47 -12.67 9.25
C LYS A 174 -3.54 -12.50 10.78
N GLY A 175 -3.54 -11.27 11.28
CA GLY A 175 -3.56 -11.01 12.72
C GLY A 175 -3.33 -9.55 13.10
N GLU A 176 -2.93 -9.33 14.35
CA GLU A 176 -2.57 -8.00 14.87
C GLU A 176 -1.06 -7.82 15.03
N GLU A 177 -0.30 -8.92 14.95
CA GLU A 177 1.14 -8.96 15.15
C GLU A 177 1.88 -9.08 13.82
N LEU A 178 3.09 -8.52 13.77
CA LEU A 178 4.00 -8.63 12.63
C LEU A 178 4.74 -9.96 12.71
N GLU A 179 4.22 -10.98 12.03
CA GLU A 179 4.80 -12.32 12.03
C GLU A 179 5.22 -12.74 10.61
N ALA A 180 6.53 -12.86 10.39
CA ALA A 180 7.10 -13.31 9.12
C ALA A 180 6.54 -14.66 8.65
N SER A 181 6.27 -15.59 9.58
CA SER A 181 5.74 -16.92 9.27
C SER A 181 4.32 -16.91 8.71
N LYS A 182 3.60 -15.79 8.82
CA LYS A 182 2.21 -15.66 8.36
C LYS A 182 2.07 -15.10 6.94
N ILE A 183 3.15 -14.60 6.35
CA ILE A 183 3.14 -14.11 4.97
C ILE A 183 2.75 -15.27 4.06
N ASP A 184 1.81 -15.06 3.14
CA ASP A 184 1.44 -16.06 2.12
C ASP A 184 1.24 -15.46 0.73
N GLY A 185 1.56 -14.16 0.56
CA GLY A 185 1.38 -13.46 -0.69
C GLY A 185 -0.02 -12.90 -0.88
N LYS A 186 -0.90 -12.94 0.14
CA LYS A 186 -2.32 -12.58 0.02
C LYS A 186 -2.72 -11.54 1.05
N ILE A 187 -3.13 -10.37 0.55
CA ILE A 187 -3.57 -9.25 1.35
C ILE A 187 -5.09 -9.13 1.26
N ASN A 188 -5.74 -9.04 2.41
CA ASN A 188 -7.17 -8.75 2.54
C ASN A 188 -7.40 -7.31 3.02
N ASN A 189 -8.68 -6.91 3.08
CA ASN A 189 -9.11 -5.61 3.58
C ASN A 189 -8.45 -5.21 4.90
N ASN A 190 -8.38 -6.15 5.86
CA ASN A 190 -7.81 -5.90 7.18
C ASN A 190 -6.32 -5.51 7.11
N GLY A 191 -5.52 -6.14 6.24
CA GLY A 191 -4.12 -5.79 6.03
C GLY A 191 -3.94 -4.38 5.45
N LEU A 192 -4.66 -4.07 4.37
CA LEU A 192 -4.64 -2.75 3.72
C LEU A 192 -5.14 -1.63 4.64
N TYR A 193 -6.02 -1.95 5.58
CA TYR A 193 -6.52 -0.98 6.55
C TYR A 193 -5.55 -0.74 7.69
N LYS A 194 -4.96 -1.80 8.24
CA LYS A 194 -4.03 -1.68 9.36
C LYS A 194 -2.72 -0.99 8.95
N ILE A 195 -2.25 -1.17 7.72
CA ILE A 195 -1.06 -0.46 7.24
C ILE A 195 -1.23 1.06 7.25
N LEU A 196 -2.46 1.59 7.12
CA LEU A 196 -2.70 3.05 7.20
C LEU A 196 -2.25 3.64 8.54
N GLN A 197 -2.22 2.85 9.62
CA GLN A 197 -1.72 3.30 10.92
C GLN A 197 -0.22 3.63 10.90
N TYR A 198 0.55 3.07 9.96
CA TYR A 198 1.97 3.39 9.76
C TYR A 198 2.16 4.77 9.14
N THR A 199 1.12 5.32 8.53
CA THR A 199 1.11 6.68 7.99
C THR A 199 0.68 7.70 9.02
N ASN A 200 0.33 7.30 10.25
CA ASN A 200 -0.09 8.26 11.26
C ASN A 200 1.12 9.01 11.83
N ALA A 201 1.14 10.34 11.69
CA ALA A 201 2.21 11.20 12.20
C ALA A 201 2.55 10.97 13.69
N LYS A 202 1.59 10.51 14.50
CA LYS A 202 1.81 10.21 15.93
C LYS A 202 2.57 8.90 16.20
N ASN A 203 2.63 7.99 15.22
CA ASN A 203 3.22 6.65 15.35
C ASN A 203 4.54 6.51 14.57
N LEU A 204 5.07 7.60 14.00
CA LEU A 204 6.19 7.57 13.06
C LEU A 204 7.41 6.81 13.58
N ALA A 205 7.79 6.99 14.86
CA ALA A 205 8.98 6.34 15.40
C ALA A 205 8.85 4.81 15.43
N ALA A 206 7.70 4.29 15.87
CA ALA A 206 7.42 2.85 15.90
C ALA A 206 7.25 2.29 14.48
N ALA A 207 6.53 3.01 13.62
CA ALA A 207 6.33 2.65 12.22
C ALA A 207 7.67 2.55 11.46
N SER A 208 8.52 3.57 11.58
CA SER A 208 9.84 3.61 10.92
C SER A 208 10.73 2.46 11.37
N LYS A 209 10.71 2.12 12.68
CA LYS A 209 11.49 1.00 13.21
C LYS A 209 11.01 -0.34 12.61
N ASN A 210 9.71 -0.61 12.69
CA ASN A 210 9.13 -1.85 12.18
C ASN A 210 9.39 -2.03 10.68
N LEU A 211 9.25 -0.95 9.89
CA LEU A 211 9.53 -0.97 8.46
C LEU A 211 11.01 -1.22 8.18
N ALA A 212 11.92 -0.53 8.88
CA ALA A 212 13.36 -0.75 8.74
C ALA A 212 13.77 -2.20 9.10
N ASP A 213 13.22 -2.76 10.18
CA ASP A 213 13.52 -4.13 10.62
C ASP A 213 13.09 -5.15 9.55
N ILE A 214 11.89 -4.98 8.96
CA ILE A 214 11.37 -5.86 7.90
C ILE A 214 12.17 -5.68 6.60
N TYR A 215 12.43 -4.44 6.19
CA TYR A 215 13.24 -4.13 5.01
C TYR A 215 14.60 -4.84 5.05
N ASN A 216 15.27 -4.75 6.21
CA ASN A 216 16.57 -5.38 6.42
C ASN A 216 16.47 -6.90 6.48
N ALA A 217 15.49 -7.46 7.20
CA ALA A 217 15.29 -8.90 7.32
C ALA A 217 15.09 -9.58 5.96
N TYR A 218 14.41 -8.92 5.03
CA TYR A 218 14.18 -9.42 3.68
C TYR A 218 15.21 -8.95 2.65
N ASN A 219 16.21 -8.17 3.06
CA ASN A 219 17.27 -7.64 2.19
C ASN A 219 16.69 -6.98 0.92
N LEU A 220 15.69 -6.11 1.10
CA LEU A 220 14.91 -5.54 -0.02
C LEU A 220 15.73 -4.56 -0.86
N GLY A 221 16.71 -3.87 -0.26
CA GLY A 221 17.63 -2.99 -1.01
C GLY A 221 18.45 -3.73 -2.07
N GLU A 222 18.96 -4.93 -1.77
CA GLU A 222 19.65 -5.76 -2.77
C GLU A 222 18.68 -6.32 -3.82
N ALA A 223 17.45 -6.65 -3.43
CA ALA A 223 16.44 -7.11 -4.37
C ALA A 223 16.04 -6.01 -5.37
N GLN A 224 15.93 -4.75 -4.91
CA GLN A 224 15.67 -3.61 -5.79
C GLN A 224 16.80 -3.40 -6.80
N LYS A 225 18.07 -3.50 -6.40
CA LYS A 225 19.19 -3.40 -7.37
C LYS A 225 19.06 -4.43 -8.49
N ALA A 226 18.70 -5.68 -8.15
CA ALA A 226 18.47 -6.72 -9.14
C ALA A 226 17.24 -6.43 -10.04
N PHE A 227 16.18 -5.85 -9.46
CA PHE A 227 14.99 -5.43 -10.19
C PHE A 227 15.29 -4.31 -11.20
N GLU A 228 16.04 -3.29 -10.78
CA GLU A 228 16.41 -2.13 -11.62
C GLU A 228 17.43 -2.48 -12.71
N ALA A 229 18.33 -3.44 -12.44
CA ALA A 229 19.32 -3.90 -13.42
C ALA A 229 18.70 -4.55 -14.67
N ASN A 230 17.47 -5.08 -14.55
CA ASN A 230 16.74 -5.62 -15.69
C ASN A 230 15.81 -4.55 -16.28
N THR A 231 16.25 -3.91 -17.36
CA THR A 231 15.51 -2.84 -18.05
C THR A 231 14.11 -3.26 -18.47
N ASN A 232 13.84 -4.56 -18.68
CA ASN A 232 12.51 -5.05 -19.02
C ASN A 232 11.48 -4.82 -17.91
N ASN A 233 11.93 -4.68 -16.66
CA ASN A 233 11.06 -4.38 -15.53
C ASN A 233 10.55 -2.94 -15.55
N LEU A 234 11.23 -2.05 -16.30
CA LEU A 234 11.05 -0.59 -16.26
C LEU A 234 10.40 -0.01 -17.54
N LEU A 235 9.97 -0.86 -18.47
CA LEU A 235 9.58 -0.47 -19.84
C LEU A 235 8.38 0.47 -19.97
N ASP A 236 7.73 0.82 -18.86
CA ASP A 236 6.56 1.71 -18.83
C ASP A 236 6.84 3.07 -18.16
N ILE A 237 8.09 3.39 -17.80
CA ILE A 237 8.45 4.68 -17.19
C ILE A 237 8.35 5.85 -18.19
N GLU A 238 8.38 5.58 -19.50
CA GLU A 238 8.46 6.59 -20.57
C GLU A 238 7.21 6.69 -21.47
N ALA A 239 6.08 6.08 -21.09
CA ALA A 239 4.83 6.11 -21.88
C ALA A 239 3.81 7.14 -21.38
#